data_AF-A0A7S1DAE9-F1
#
_entry.id   AF-A0A7S1DAE9-F1
#
_cell.length_a   1.000
_cell.length_b   1.000
_cell.length_c   1.000
_cell.angle_alpha   90.00
_cell.angle_beta   90.00
_cell.angle_gamma   90.00
#
_symmetry.space_group_name_H-M   'P 1'
#
loop_
_entity.id
_entity.type
_entity.pdbx_description
1 polymer ?
#
loop_
_entity_poly.entity_id
_entity_poly.type
_entity_poly.pdbx_seq_one_letter_code
_entity_poly.pdbx_strand_id
1 'polypeptide(L)'
;MDTLLYFHNKGSFTDTETNRRLRKHVTKGIFTRHCLKQSLAVGYNLCTAKFTGHPFAHCVGNMFVASCNYVRRLIPPKDFEFVKQQVHQQMLADESLKWFNDTHYGMRRESWVGLVRYAKEHWIGSHPNLRPVNVVPATLGPLSYMWVPDRYDWKPVLRGKIHKSLRAQSRAPPFFQLEGRLYLYNQLYHELPPDDSWVWEFYNVSSETDLPPRVRHHNHRHHHHH
;
A
#
# COMPACT_ATOMS: atom_id res chain seq x y z
N MET A 1 -5.38 11.18 20.86
CA MET A 1 -5.38 10.91 19.41
C MET A 1 -6.37 9.79 19.15
N ASP A 2 -7.41 10.05 18.36
CA ASP A 2 -8.40 9.03 18.05
C ASP A 2 -7.81 8.00 17.08
N THR A 3 -8.14 6.74 17.35
CA THR A 3 -7.58 5.58 16.64
C THR A 3 -8.72 4.72 16.14
N LEU A 4 -8.59 4.23 14.91
CA LEU A 4 -9.49 3.27 14.30
C LEU A 4 -8.79 1.91 14.24
N LEU A 5 -9.46 0.87 14.73
CA LEU A 5 -9.05 -0.52 14.52
C LEU A 5 -9.98 -1.13 13.47
N TYR A 6 -9.39 -1.66 12.41
CA TYR A 6 -10.09 -2.43 11.39
C TYR A 6 -9.69 -3.90 11.48
N PHE A 7 -10.71 -4.74 11.65
CA PHE A 7 -10.59 -6.18 11.75
C PHE A 7 -11.49 -6.84 10.71
N HIS A 8 -10.95 -7.82 9.98
CA HIS A 8 -11.64 -8.49 8.87
C HIS A 8 -11.45 -10.00 8.98
N ASN A 9 -12.50 -10.79 8.72
CA ASN A 9 -12.45 -12.26 8.76
C ASN A 9 -11.77 -12.89 7.52
N LYS A 10 -10.72 -12.25 6.96
CA LYS A 10 -10.15 -12.66 5.65
C LYS A 10 -9.70 -14.13 5.67
N GLY A 11 -10.12 -14.90 4.67
CA GLY A 11 -9.77 -16.32 4.54
C GLY A 11 -10.66 -17.26 5.38
N SER A 12 -11.74 -16.79 5.99
CA SER A 12 -12.72 -17.67 6.67
C SER A 12 -13.54 -18.53 5.70
N PHE A 13 -13.80 -18.02 4.50
CA PHE A 13 -14.52 -18.76 3.45
C PHE A 13 -13.67 -19.85 2.77
N THR A 14 -12.35 -19.81 2.99
CA THR A 14 -11.39 -20.82 2.52
C THR A 14 -10.55 -21.28 3.71
N ASP A 15 -11.19 -21.86 4.74
CA ASP A 15 -10.51 -22.21 5.99
C ASP A 15 -9.51 -23.36 5.79
N THR A 16 -8.25 -22.99 5.61
CA THR A 16 -7.10 -23.89 5.59
C THR A 16 -6.23 -23.62 6.81
N GLU A 17 -5.37 -24.57 7.19
CA GLU A 17 -4.44 -24.37 8.29
C GLU A 17 -3.52 -23.16 8.06
N THR A 18 -3.06 -22.95 6.82
CA THR A 18 -2.30 -21.75 6.42
C THR A 18 -3.09 -20.46 6.67
N ASN A 19 -4.36 -20.40 6.26
CA ASN A 19 -5.20 -19.22 6.48
C ASN A 19 -5.49 -19.00 7.97
N ARG A 20 -5.69 -20.07 8.74
CA ARG A 20 -5.88 -20.00 10.19
C ARG A 20 -4.64 -19.45 10.89
N ARG A 21 -3.46 -19.94 10.54
CA ARG A 21 -2.17 -19.41 11.03
C ARG A 21 -2.02 -17.94 10.65
N LEU A 22 -2.28 -17.59 9.39
CA LEU A 22 -2.17 -16.21 8.91
C LEU A 22 -3.05 -15.29 9.75
N ARG A 23 -4.34 -15.63 9.91
CA ARG A 23 -5.29 -14.89 10.74
C ARG A 23 -4.77 -14.73 12.16
N LYS A 24 -4.31 -15.81 12.81
CA LYS A 24 -3.72 -15.72 14.16
C LYS A 24 -2.58 -14.70 14.21
N HIS A 25 -1.64 -14.75 13.26
CA HIS A 25 -0.51 -13.82 13.19
C HIS A 25 -0.94 -12.37 12.99
N VAL A 26 -1.83 -12.11 12.03
CA VAL A 26 -2.24 -10.74 11.72
C VAL A 26 -3.10 -10.14 12.84
N THR A 27 -3.99 -10.95 13.43
CA THR A 27 -4.78 -10.57 14.61
C THR A 27 -3.85 -10.24 15.77
N LYS A 28 -2.92 -11.14 16.12
CA LYS A 28 -1.96 -10.87 17.20
C LYS A 28 -1.23 -9.56 16.99
N GLY A 29 -0.79 -9.27 15.77
CA GLY A 29 -0.09 -8.02 15.43
C GLY A 29 -0.90 -6.76 15.72
N ILE A 30 -2.13 -6.66 15.22
CA ILE A 30 -2.94 -5.43 15.39
C ILE A 30 -3.34 -5.19 16.85
N PHE A 31 -3.43 -6.25 17.66
CA PHE A 31 -3.76 -6.17 19.09
C PHE A 31 -2.53 -5.97 20.01
N THR A 32 -1.33 -5.80 19.44
CA THR A 32 -0.14 -5.49 20.25
C THR A 32 -0.19 -4.07 20.82
N ARG A 33 0.45 -3.86 21.99
CA ARG A 33 0.67 -2.50 22.53
C ARG A 33 1.41 -1.59 21.54
N HIS A 34 2.29 -2.17 20.73
CA HIS A 34 2.99 -1.45 19.67
C HIS A 34 2.00 -0.82 18.67
N CYS A 35 1.02 -1.58 18.15
CA CYS A 35 0.02 -1.02 17.25
C CYS A 35 -1.03 -0.14 17.94
N LEU A 36 -1.54 -0.56 19.10
CA LEU A 36 -2.65 0.13 19.76
C LEU A 36 -2.26 1.45 20.45
N LYS A 37 -0.98 1.61 20.82
CA LYS A 37 -0.55 2.76 21.64
C LYS A 37 0.72 3.46 21.14
N GLN A 38 1.73 2.72 20.70
CA GLN A 38 3.06 3.30 20.48
C GLN A 38 3.26 3.81 19.05
N SER A 39 2.77 3.11 18.03
CA SER A 39 2.97 3.44 16.61
C SER A 39 2.58 4.87 16.29
N LEU A 40 1.38 5.28 16.71
CA LEU A 40 0.84 6.61 16.45
C LEU A 40 1.58 7.70 17.22
N ALA A 41 2.04 7.40 18.45
CA ALA A 41 2.78 8.34 19.28
C ALA A 41 4.17 8.68 18.69
N VAL A 42 4.75 7.79 17.89
CA VAL A 42 6.06 7.99 17.25
C VAL A 42 5.95 8.41 15.77
N GLY A 43 4.77 8.89 15.35
CA GLY A 43 4.59 9.53 14.05
C GLY A 43 4.17 8.62 12.88
N TYR A 44 3.94 7.32 13.13
CA TYR A 44 3.28 6.48 12.14
C TYR A 44 1.78 6.75 12.13
N ASN A 45 1.12 6.56 10.98
CA ASN A 45 -0.33 6.79 10.87
C ASN A 45 -1.11 5.53 10.48
N LEU A 46 -0.41 4.41 10.25
CA LEU A 46 -0.94 3.08 9.99
C LEU A 46 -0.02 2.01 10.62
N CYS A 47 -0.58 1.10 11.40
CA CYS A 47 0.10 -0.05 11.98
C CYS A 47 -0.59 -1.34 11.59
N THR A 48 0.20 -2.33 11.19
CA THR A 48 -0.31 -3.67 10.85
C THR A 48 0.73 -4.72 11.20
N ALA A 49 0.34 -6.00 11.21
CA ALA A 49 1.28 -7.09 11.35
C ALA A 49 2.38 -7.02 10.28
N LYS A 50 1.97 -6.88 9.02
CA LYS A 50 2.86 -6.66 7.89
C LYS A 50 2.20 -5.85 6.80
N PHE A 51 2.89 -4.82 6.36
CA PHE A 51 2.61 -3.97 5.23
C PHE A 51 3.57 -4.33 4.09
N THR A 52 3.06 -4.25 2.86
CA THR A 52 3.85 -4.47 1.64
C THR A 52 3.49 -3.41 0.61
N GLY A 53 4.49 -2.93 -0.13
CA GLY A 53 4.29 -2.01 -1.26
C GLY A 53 4.02 -2.73 -2.59
N HIS A 54 4.25 -4.04 -2.64
CA HIS A 54 4.01 -4.87 -3.83
C HIS A 54 2.99 -5.99 -3.57
N PRO A 55 2.19 -6.38 -4.59
CA PRO A 55 2.00 -5.70 -5.88
C PRO A 55 1.37 -4.30 -5.74
N PHE A 56 0.79 -4.03 -4.58
CA PHE A 56 0.22 -2.76 -4.16
C PHE A 56 0.45 -2.53 -2.68
N ALA A 57 0.39 -1.27 -2.28
CA ALA A 57 0.41 -0.84 -0.88
C ALA A 57 -0.80 -1.45 -0.14
N HIS A 58 -0.57 -2.46 0.70
CA HIS A 58 -1.63 -3.07 1.51
C HIS A 58 -1.15 -3.69 2.81
N CYS A 59 -2.12 -3.91 3.70
CA CYS A 59 -1.96 -4.66 4.93
C CYS A 59 -2.23 -6.15 4.68
N VAL A 60 -1.27 -7.02 5.01
CA VAL A 60 -1.47 -8.47 4.97
C VAL A 60 -2.62 -8.85 5.91
N GLY A 61 -3.58 -9.63 5.41
CA GLY A 61 -4.79 -10.00 6.14
C GLY A 61 -5.91 -8.94 6.12
N ASN A 62 -5.68 -7.77 5.49
CA ASN A 62 -6.60 -6.64 5.51
C ASN A 62 -7.01 -6.24 6.94
N MET A 63 -6.02 -6.13 7.83
CA MET A 63 -6.22 -5.76 9.23
C MET A 63 -5.20 -4.69 9.62
N PHE A 64 -5.64 -3.66 10.32
CA PHE A 64 -4.78 -2.54 10.70
C PHE A 64 -5.35 -1.71 11.84
N VAL A 65 -4.48 -0.91 12.42
CA VAL A 65 -4.78 0.21 13.32
C VAL A 65 -4.32 1.48 12.63
N ALA A 66 -5.17 2.50 12.54
CA ALA A 66 -4.84 3.75 11.86
C ALA A 66 -5.26 4.97 12.69
N SER A 67 -4.58 6.09 12.48
CA SER A 67 -5.04 7.36 13.05
C SER A 67 -6.30 7.85 12.32
N CYS A 68 -7.28 8.39 13.05
CA CYS A 68 -8.48 8.95 12.41
C CYS A 68 -8.14 10.12 11.47
N ASN A 69 -7.09 10.90 11.78
CA ASN A 69 -6.62 11.99 10.93
C ASN A 69 -6.12 11.52 9.56
N TYR A 70 -5.48 10.36 9.50
CA TYR A 70 -5.10 9.75 8.22
C TYR A 70 -6.33 9.24 7.47
N VAL A 71 -7.22 8.51 8.15
CA VAL A 71 -8.43 7.93 7.52
C VAL A 71 -9.32 9.03 6.92
N ARG A 72 -9.45 10.19 7.55
CA ARG A 72 -10.24 11.33 7.04
C ARG A 72 -9.72 11.93 5.73
N ARG A 73 -8.47 11.68 5.36
CA ARG A 73 -7.88 12.15 4.09
C ARG A 73 -8.14 11.19 2.93
N LEU A 74 -8.54 9.96 3.24
CA LEU A 74 -8.82 8.97 2.20
C LEU A 74 -10.13 9.30 1.50
N ILE A 75 -10.19 9.02 0.20
CA ILE A 75 -11.48 8.95 -0.52
C ILE A 75 -12.40 8.01 0.27
N PRO A 76 -13.68 8.36 0.48
CA PRO A 76 -14.58 7.51 1.25
C PRO A 76 -14.62 6.08 0.71
N PRO A 77 -14.65 5.04 1.58
CA PRO A 77 -14.58 3.64 1.15
C PRO A 77 -15.61 3.24 0.08
N LYS A 78 -16.80 3.84 0.13
CA LYS A 78 -17.90 3.59 -0.81
C LYS A 78 -17.61 4.13 -2.23
N ASP A 79 -16.79 5.17 -2.32
CA ASP A 79 -16.51 5.88 -3.57
C ASP A 79 -15.16 5.44 -4.17
N PHE A 80 -14.27 4.87 -3.34
CA PHE A 80 -12.89 4.56 -3.73
C PHE A 80 -12.79 3.61 -4.93
N GLU A 81 -13.61 2.57 -5.01
CA GLU A 81 -13.59 1.62 -6.13
C GLU A 81 -13.92 2.32 -7.46
N PHE A 82 -14.97 3.15 -7.47
CA PHE A 82 -15.40 3.89 -8.64
C PHE A 82 -14.33 4.88 -9.10
N VAL A 83 -13.80 5.71 -8.18
CA VAL A 83 -12.76 6.69 -8.51
C VAL A 83 -11.49 5.98 -9.01
N LYS A 84 -11.11 4.87 -8.38
CA LYS A 84 -9.96 4.08 -8.80
C LYS A 84 -10.12 3.51 -10.21
N GLN A 85 -11.34 3.09 -10.56
CA GLN A 85 -11.66 2.60 -11.91
C GLN A 85 -11.57 3.72 -12.95
N GLN A 86 -12.04 4.93 -12.64
CA GLN A 86 -11.91 6.08 -13.54
C GLN A 86 -10.44 6.42 -13.81
N VAL A 87 -9.60 6.49 -12.78
CA VAL A 87 -8.15 6.74 -12.92
C VAL A 87 -7.49 5.67 -13.78
N HIS A 88 -7.87 4.40 -13.60
CA HIS A 88 -7.33 3.31 -14.42
C HIS A 88 -7.74 3.44 -15.89
N GLN A 89 -9.00 3.77 -16.18
CA GLN A 89 -9.49 3.99 -17.54
C GLN A 89 -8.81 5.19 -18.21
N GLN A 90 -8.63 6.30 -17.50
CA GLN A 90 -7.92 7.48 -17.99
C GLN A 90 -6.48 7.14 -18.39
N MET A 91 -5.78 6.39 -17.54
CA MET A 91 -4.41 5.97 -17.81
C MET A 91 -4.31 5.02 -19.01
N LEU A 92 -5.31 4.15 -19.24
CA LEU A 92 -5.36 3.32 -20.44
C LEU A 92 -5.60 4.14 -21.72
N ALA A 93 -6.35 5.25 -21.61
CA ALA A 93 -6.66 6.13 -22.73
C ALA A 93 -5.55 7.17 -23.02
N ASP A 94 -4.67 7.46 -22.07
CA ASP A 94 -3.62 8.46 -22.21
C ASP A 94 -2.48 7.95 -23.12
N GLU A 95 -2.39 8.50 -24.32
CA GLU A 95 -1.37 8.13 -25.29
C GLU A 95 0.06 8.45 -24.84
N SER A 96 0.24 9.45 -23.99
CA SER A 96 1.54 9.81 -23.43
C SER A 96 2.06 8.74 -22.46
N LEU A 97 1.17 7.89 -21.96
CA LEU A 97 1.45 6.74 -21.11
C LEU A 97 1.46 5.43 -21.92
N LYS A 98 1.56 5.46 -23.26
CA LYS A 98 1.68 4.21 -24.05
C LYS A 98 2.85 3.32 -23.61
N TRP A 99 3.94 3.90 -23.09
CA TRP A 99 5.06 3.15 -22.52
C TRP A 99 4.72 2.43 -21.20
N PHE A 100 3.69 2.88 -20.46
CA PHE A 100 3.08 2.10 -19.38
C PHE A 100 2.33 0.87 -19.96
N ASN A 101 1.65 1.07 -21.09
CA ASN A 101 0.73 0.08 -21.65
C ASN A 101 1.42 -1.08 -22.37
N ASP A 102 2.64 -0.96 -22.89
CA ASP A 102 3.34 -2.05 -23.60
C ASP A 102 3.54 -3.34 -22.76
N THR A 103 3.36 -3.26 -21.45
CA THR A 103 3.26 -4.43 -20.54
C THR A 103 1.82 -4.86 -20.25
N HIS A 104 0.96 -4.84 -21.29
CA HIS A 104 -0.50 -5.03 -21.28
C HIS A 104 -1.05 -6.08 -20.30
N TYR A 105 -0.34 -7.19 -20.09
CA TYR A 105 -0.81 -8.26 -19.20
C TYR A 105 -1.00 -7.79 -17.75
N GLY A 106 -0.07 -6.97 -17.25
CA GLY A 106 -0.10 -6.53 -15.85
C GLY A 106 -1.22 -5.53 -15.55
N MET A 107 -1.58 -4.73 -16.56
CA MET A 107 -2.53 -3.62 -16.48
C MET A 107 -3.98 -4.06 -16.60
N ARG A 108 -4.22 -5.23 -17.23
CA ARG A 108 -5.56 -5.82 -17.36
C ARG A 108 -5.95 -6.72 -16.19
N ARG A 109 -5.00 -7.08 -15.32
CA ARG A 109 -5.29 -7.92 -14.16
C ARG A 109 -5.79 -7.05 -13.00
N GLU A 110 -7.11 -7.03 -12.81
CA GLU A 110 -7.82 -6.26 -11.77
C GLU A 110 -7.17 -6.37 -10.38
N SER A 111 -6.72 -7.58 -10.01
CA SER A 111 -6.08 -7.86 -8.73
C SER A 111 -4.73 -7.17 -8.52
N TRP A 112 -4.07 -6.75 -9.59
CA TRP A 112 -2.77 -6.08 -9.52
C TRP A 112 -2.90 -4.56 -9.50
N VAL A 113 -3.96 -4.06 -10.14
CA VAL A 113 -4.24 -2.62 -10.26
C VAL A 113 -5.18 -2.12 -9.16
N GLY A 114 -5.82 -3.03 -8.42
CA GLY A 114 -6.70 -2.71 -7.30
C GLY A 114 -8.09 -2.32 -7.69
N LEU A 115 -8.65 -3.04 -8.65
CA LEU A 115 -10.01 -2.85 -9.12
C LEU A 115 -10.94 -3.92 -8.55
N VAL A 116 -12.23 -3.67 -8.69
CA VAL A 116 -13.30 -4.58 -8.28
C VAL A 116 -13.12 -4.95 -6.81
N ARG A 117 -13.20 -6.24 -6.46
CA ARG A 117 -13.08 -6.72 -5.07
C ARG A 117 -11.76 -6.37 -4.39
N TYR A 118 -10.72 -6.03 -5.16
CA TYR A 118 -9.39 -5.71 -4.62
C TYR A 118 -9.27 -4.23 -4.23
N ALA A 119 -10.15 -3.34 -4.69
CA ALA A 119 -10.10 -1.91 -4.36
C ALA A 119 -10.08 -1.67 -2.84
N LYS A 120 -10.88 -2.43 -2.10
CA LYS A 120 -10.95 -2.32 -0.62
C LYS A 120 -9.64 -2.72 0.07
N GLU A 121 -8.82 -3.57 -0.54
CA GLU A 121 -7.51 -3.97 0.01
C GLU A 121 -6.45 -2.88 -0.23
N HIS A 122 -6.67 -2.02 -1.23
CA HIS A 122 -5.77 -0.93 -1.61
C HIS A 122 -6.13 0.37 -0.90
N TRP A 123 -7.39 0.53 -0.50
CA TRP A 123 -7.95 1.78 0.03
C TRP A 123 -7.09 2.40 1.14
N ILE A 124 -6.77 1.63 2.18
CA ILE A 124 -5.99 2.13 3.32
C ILE A 124 -4.55 2.50 2.95
N GLY A 125 -4.02 1.95 1.85
CA GLY A 125 -2.67 2.19 1.37
C GLY A 125 -2.56 3.26 0.28
N SER A 126 -3.67 3.93 -0.05
CA SER A 126 -3.81 4.68 -1.29
C SER A 126 -3.29 6.12 -1.26
N HIS A 127 -3.10 6.72 -0.08
CA HIS A 127 -2.77 8.14 0.06
C HIS A 127 -1.25 8.38 0.18
N PRO A 128 -0.69 9.44 -0.44
CA PRO A 128 0.76 9.68 -0.47
C PRO A 128 1.40 9.95 0.90
N ASN A 129 0.66 10.55 1.84
CA ASN A 129 1.13 10.84 3.21
C ASN A 129 1.16 9.61 4.15
N LEU A 130 0.90 8.40 3.64
CA LEU A 130 0.90 7.18 4.44
C LEU A 130 2.27 6.97 5.11
N ARG A 131 2.27 6.64 6.40
CA ARG A 131 3.44 6.29 7.21
C ARG A 131 3.19 4.95 7.88
N PRO A 132 3.43 3.83 7.18
CA PRO A 132 3.11 2.50 7.65
C PRO A 132 4.20 1.95 8.58
N VAL A 133 3.79 1.12 9.54
CA VAL A 133 4.72 0.38 10.40
C VAL A 133 4.29 -1.08 10.57
N ASN A 134 5.28 -1.96 10.57
CA ASN A 134 5.12 -3.39 10.82
C ASN A 134 5.34 -3.68 12.31
N VAL A 135 4.62 -4.64 12.87
CA VAL A 135 4.91 -5.16 14.23
C VAL A 135 5.48 -6.57 14.27
N VAL A 136 5.45 -7.28 13.14
CA VAL A 136 6.04 -8.61 13.02
C VAL A 136 7.56 -8.49 12.84
N PRO A 137 8.37 -9.21 13.64
CA PRO A 137 9.82 -9.16 13.52
C PRO A 137 10.30 -9.80 12.21
N ALA A 138 11.42 -9.32 11.66
CA ALA A 138 12.01 -9.87 10.42
C ALA A 138 12.36 -11.35 10.56
N THR A 139 12.80 -11.73 11.75
CA THR A 139 13.20 -13.08 12.13
C THR A 139 12.05 -14.09 12.06
N LEU A 140 10.80 -13.62 12.02
CA LEU A 140 9.66 -14.51 11.82
C LEU A 140 9.64 -15.07 10.38
N GLY A 141 10.31 -14.41 9.42
CA GLY A 141 10.29 -14.79 8.01
C GLY A 141 9.17 -14.10 7.23
N PRO A 142 8.91 -14.52 5.98
CA PRO A 142 7.88 -13.90 5.16
C PRO A 142 6.50 -14.21 5.75
N LEU A 143 5.81 -13.22 6.29
CA LEU A 143 4.37 -13.32 6.54
C LEU A 143 3.63 -13.01 5.22
N SER A 144 2.99 -14.01 4.61
CA SER A 144 2.28 -13.84 3.34
C SER A 144 1.17 -14.88 3.20
N TYR A 145 0.34 -14.79 2.16
CA TYR A 145 -0.69 -15.80 1.90
C TYR A 145 -0.11 -17.16 1.46
N MET A 146 1.13 -17.20 0.96
CA MET A 146 1.79 -18.44 0.51
C MET A 146 2.70 -19.05 1.58
N TRP A 147 3.24 -18.21 2.46
CA TRP A 147 4.21 -18.61 3.48
C TRP A 147 3.79 -18.00 4.81
N VAL A 148 3.44 -18.85 5.77
CA VAL A 148 3.06 -18.47 7.13
C VAL A 148 3.88 -19.30 8.12
N PRO A 149 4.69 -18.67 8.97
CA PRO A 149 5.47 -19.36 9.98
C PRO A 149 4.57 -20.13 10.95
N ASP A 150 5.01 -21.31 11.39
CA ASP A 150 4.27 -22.12 12.38
C ASP A 150 4.42 -21.56 13.81
N ARG A 151 5.54 -20.88 14.05
CA ARG A 151 5.89 -20.37 15.39
C ARG A 151 5.02 -19.18 15.78
N TYR A 152 4.38 -19.24 16.96
CA TYR A 152 3.52 -18.17 17.47
C TYR A 152 4.10 -17.41 18.67
N ASP A 153 5.29 -17.79 19.13
CA ASP A 153 6.04 -17.27 20.27
C ASP A 153 6.76 -15.93 20.00
N TRP A 154 6.64 -15.38 18.79
CA TRP A 154 7.32 -14.15 18.39
C TRP A 154 6.92 -12.94 19.26
N LYS A 155 7.90 -12.08 19.53
CA LYS A 155 7.72 -10.81 20.25
C LYS A 155 7.50 -9.67 19.25
N PRO A 156 6.47 -8.82 19.44
CA PRO A 156 6.24 -7.69 18.55
C PRO A 156 7.35 -6.65 18.61
N VAL A 157 7.68 -6.04 17.48
CA VAL A 157 8.69 -4.98 17.35
C VAL A 157 8.22 -3.98 16.30
N LEU A 158 8.24 -2.67 16.61
CA LEU A 158 7.96 -1.64 15.59
C LEU A 158 9.07 -1.59 14.54
N ARG A 159 8.69 -1.69 13.27
CA ARG A 159 9.60 -1.65 12.14
C ARG A 159 9.03 -0.78 11.03
N GLY A 160 9.57 0.44 10.90
CA GLY A 160 9.17 1.38 9.84
C GLY A 160 9.65 0.97 8.43
N LYS A 161 10.72 0.19 8.33
CA LYS A 161 11.24 -0.25 7.02
C LYS A 161 10.30 -1.24 6.35
N ILE A 162 9.83 -0.88 5.15
CA ILE A 162 8.94 -1.69 4.34
C ILE A 162 9.76 -2.64 3.46
N HIS A 163 9.53 -3.94 3.62
CA HIS A 163 10.31 -4.96 2.92
C HIS A 163 9.95 -5.02 1.43
N LYS A 164 10.95 -5.00 0.55
CA LYS A 164 10.78 -5.26 -0.89
C LYS A 164 10.63 -6.76 -1.10
N SER A 165 9.40 -7.25 -1.28
CA SER A 165 9.16 -8.69 -1.51
C SER A 165 9.48 -9.12 -2.94
N LEU A 166 9.58 -8.17 -3.87
CA LEU A 166 9.94 -8.41 -5.26
C LEU A 166 11.19 -7.61 -5.57
N ARG A 167 12.26 -8.27 -6.03
CA ARG A 167 13.24 -7.59 -6.88
C ARG A 167 12.43 -6.99 -8.02
N ALA A 168 12.54 -5.68 -8.22
CA ALA A 168 11.98 -4.98 -9.38
C ALA A 168 12.51 -5.68 -10.63
N GLN A 169 11.77 -6.68 -11.11
CA GLN A 169 12.04 -7.29 -12.40
C GLN A 169 11.64 -6.25 -13.43
N SER A 170 12.44 -6.09 -14.48
CA SER A 170 12.23 -5.19 -15.62
C SER A 170 10.90 -5.40 -16.37
N ARG A 171 10.04 -6.32 -15.91
CA ARG A 171 8.70 -6.63 -16.42
C ARG A 171 7.59 -6.45 -15.38
N ALA A 172 7.89 -5.84 -14.24
CA ALA A 172 6.87 -5.56 -13.23
C ALA A 172 5.82 -4.60 -13.83
N PRO A 173 4.52 -4.85 -13.62
CA PRO A 173 3.47 -3.94 -14.06
C PRO A 173 3.77 -2.51 -13.63
N PRO A 174 3.39 -1.49 -14.42
CA PRO A 174 3.79 -0.13 -14.12
C PRO A 174 3.33 0.38 -12.75
N PHE A 175 2.18 -0.08 -12.26
CA PHE A 175 1.71 0.22 -10.90
C PHE A 175 2.62 -0.30 -9.80
N PHE A 176 3.52 -1.23 -10.10
CA PHE A 176 4.49 -1.76 -9.15
C PHE A 176 5.73 -0.87 -9.11
N GLN A 177 5.89 0.05 -10.06
CA GLN A 177 7.00 0.97 -10.20
C GLN A 177 6.67 2.32 -9.55
N LEU A 178 7.70 3.16 -9.34
CA LEU A 178 7.55 4.43 -8.66
C LEU A 178 6.63 5.37 -9.45
N GLU A 179 6.82 5.44 -10.76
CA GLU A 179 6.10 6.33 -11.68
C GLU A 179 4.60 6.05 -11.64
N GLY A 180 4.20 4.76 -11.66
CA GLY A 180 2.80 4.38 -11.52
C GLY A 180 2.21 4.70 -10.16
N ARG A 181 3.01 4.70 -9.08
CA ARG A 181 2.55 5.15 -7.76
C ARG A 181 2.34 6.65 -7.72
N LEU A 182 3.29 7.43 -8.22
CA LEU A 182 3.21 8.89 -8.25
C LEU A 182 2.02 9.35 -9.10
N TYR A 183 1.83 8.73 -10.27
CA TYR A 183 0.65 8.97 -11.09
C TYR A 183 -0.64 8.73 -10.30
N LEU A 184 -0.74 7.59 -9.61
CA LEU A 184 -1.92 7.30 -8.80
C LEU A 184 -2.16 8.29 -7.67
N TYR A 185 -1.12 8.71 -6.94
CA TYR A 185 -1.27 9.69 -5.88
C TYR A 185 -1.77 11.02 -6.42
N ASN A 186 -1.18 11.48 -7.53
CA ASN A 186 -1.60 12.72 -8.16
C ASN A 186 -3.03 12.65 -8.70
N GLN A 187 -3.43 11.53 -9.32
CA GLN A 187 -4.79 11.39 -9.86
C GLN A 187 -5.86 11.19 -8.78
N LEU A 188 -5.54 10.52 -7.67
CA LEU A 188 -6.50 10.26 -6.60
C LEU A 188 -6.62 11.41 -5.60
N TYR A 189 -5.52 12.13 -5.34
CA TYR A 189 -5.42 13.07 -4.23
C TYR A 189 -4.80 14.42 -4.63
N HIS A 190 -4.33 14.61 -5.86
CA HIS A 190 -3.59 15.80 -6.30
C HIS A 190 -2.39 16.11 -5.40
N GLU A 191 -1.78 15.07 -4.84
CA GLU A 191 -0.68 15.14 -3.90
C GLU A 191 0.43 14.15 -4.30
N LEU A 192 1.67 14.47 -3.93
CA LEU A 192 2.81 13.57 -4.01
C LEU A 192 3.28 13.17 -2.60
N PRO A 193 4.01 12.05 -2.45
CA PRO A 193 4.56 11.66 -1.17
C PRO A 193 5.53 12.73 -0.63
N PRO A 194 5.51 13.05 0.68
CA PRO A 194 6.50 13.96 1.26
C PRO A 194 7.93 13.38 1.10
N ASP A 195 8.95 14.23 1.15
CA ASP A 195 10.36 13.82 0.96
C ASP A 195 10.82 12.71 1.92
N ASP A 196 10.23 12.66 3.12
CA ASP A 196 10.50 11.63 4.13
C ASP A 196 9.64 10.37 3.99
N SER A 197 8.90 10.21 2.88
CA SER A 197 7.99 9.09 2.66
C SER A 197 8.72 7.76 2.47
N TRP A 198 8.12 6.70 3.01
CA TRP A 198 8.54 5.31 2.77
C TRP A 198 8.57 4.94 1.29
N VAL A 199 7.81 5.64 0.44
CA VAL A 199 7.74 5.41 -1.00
C VAL A 199 9.13 5.56 -1.63
N TRP A 200 9.85 6.62 -1.31
CA TRP A 200 11.19 6.90 -1.88
C TRP A 200 12.20 5.82 -1.48
N GLU A 201 12.27 5.49 -0.18
CA GLU A 201 13.11 4.40 0.33
C GLU A 201 12.74 3.06 -0.33
N PHE A 202 11.44 2.78 -0.46
CA PHE A 202 10.94 1.54 -1.06
C PHE A 202 11.30 1.41 -2.54
N TYR A 203 11.45 2.52 -3.26
CA TYR A 203 11.84 2.52 -4.67
C TYR A 203 13.33 2.79 -4.91
N ASN A 204 14.15 2.92 -3.85
CA ASN A 204 15.59 3.26 -3.92
C ASN A 204 15.85 4.58 -4.67
N VAL A 205 15.02 5.59 -4.43
CA VAL A 205 15.24 6.94 -4.95
C VAL A 205 15.41 7.86 -3.75
N SER A 206 16.39 8.76 -3.82
CA SER A 206 16.77 9.62 -2.69
C SER A 206 15.79 10.76 -2.43
N SER A 207 15.01 11.19 -3.44
CA SER A 207 13.95 12.20 -3.31
C SER A 207 13.13 12.35 -4.61
N GLU A 208 12.03 13.12 -4.58
CA GLU A 208 11.30 13.55 -5.79
C GLU A 208 12.22 14.30 -6.78
N THR A 209 13.19 15.06 -6.27
CA THR A 209 14.11 15.85 -7.10
C THR A 209 15.08 15.01 -7.94
N ASP A 210 15.18 13.71 -7.64
CA ASP A 210 16.00 12.74 -8.37
C ASP A 210 15.21 12.00 -9.46
N LEU A 211 13.95 12.36 -9.69
CA LEU A 211 13.12 11.71 -10.70
C LEU A 211 13.68 11.93 -12.11
N PRO A 212 13.58 10.91 -13.00
CA PRO A 212 13.90 11.04 -14.41
C PRO A 212 13.09 12.20 -15.05
N PRO A 213 13.64 12.93 -16.04
CA PRO A 213 12.97 14.07 -16.68
C PRO A 213 11.55 13.77 -17.19
N ARG A 214 11.29 12.51 -17.56
CA ARG A 214 9.98 12.04 -18.06
C ARG A 214 8.85 12.12 -17.02
N VAL A 215 9.17 12.13 -15.72
CA VAL A 215 8.18 12.26 -14.64
C VAL A 215 7.89 13.73 -14.30
N ARG A 216 8.89 14.62 -14.47
CA ARG A 216 8.77 16.06 -14.16
C ARG A 216 7.77 16.79 -15.07
N HIS A 217 7.71 16.43 -16.34
CA HIS A 217 6.86 17.11 -17.33
C HIS A 217 5.36 16.84 -17.21
N HIS A 218 4.95 15.76 -16.52
CA HIS A 218 3.53 15.45 -16.30
C HIS A 218 2.94 16.15 -15.07
N ASN A 219 3.76 16.54 -14.10
CA ASN A 219 3.29 17.20 -12.88
C ASN A 219 3.03 18.70 -13.08
N HIS A 220 3.67 19.35 -14.06
CA HIS A 220 3.51 20.80 -14.28
C HIS A 220 2.36 21.21 -15.22
N ARG A 221 1.69 20.28 -15.91
CA ARG A 221 0.66 20.65 -16.92
C ARG A 221 -0.73 20.99 -16.36
N HIS A 222 -0.96 20.92 -15.04
CA HIS A 222 -2.28 21.22 -14.46
C HIS A 222 -2.36 22.46 -13.56
N HIS A 223 -1.28 23.24 -13.44
CA HIS A 223 -1.35 24.58 -12.84
C HIS A 223 -1.35 25.65 -13.94
N HIS A 224 -2.44 25.75 -14.70
CA HIS A 224 -2.90 26.99 -15.33
C HIS A 224 -4.26 26.73 -15.96
N HIS A 225 -5.32 27.06 -15.21
CA HIS A 225 -6.55 27.70 -15.67
C HIS A 225 -7.50 27.76 -14.49
N HIS A 226 -7.46 28.88 -13.77
CA HIS A 226 -8.60 29.72 -13.40
C HIS A 226 -8.09 31.00 -12.75
#